data_AF-A0A9N9NB44-F1
#
_entry.id   AF-A0A9N9NB44-F1
#
_cell.length_a   1.000
_cell.length_b   1.000
_cell.length_c   1.000
_cell.angle_alpha   90.00
_cell.angle_beta   90.00
_cell.angle_gamma   90.00
#
_symmetry.space_group_name_H-M   'P 1'
#
loop_
_entity.id
_entity.type
_entity.pdbx_description
1 polymer ?
#
loop_
_entity_poly.entity_id
_entity_poly.type
_entity_poly.pdbx_seq_one_letter_code
_entity_poly.pdbx_strand_id
1 'polypeptide(L)'
;MNKKIRTDSSANNMNLFEERLRRYEDETGQISSTPISTVIDRVSHLRKTRENDASKAIINIQTSMNLDLCFVLDCTGSMSHYIEAAKEHILKVASFINSNNSNIKLWVGFCGYRDHYNHGDRLQIFDFTNSFEKFKMYITNKVTAIGGGDIPEDVLGGLNAAITEMTWSNATRIIIHIGDAPPHEQQPCQDYD
;
A
#
# COMPACT_ATOMS: atom_id res chain seq x y z
N MET A 1 32.33 54.59 -40.75
CA MET A 1 32.42 53.39 -41.61
C MET A 1 31.23 52.50 -41.29
N ASN A 2 30.41 52.21 -42.30
CA ASN A 2 29.16 51.43 -42.22
C ASN A 2 29.40 49.98 -41.78
N LYS A 3 28.49 49.41 -40.96
CA LYS A 3 27.67 48.27 -41.41
C LYS A 3 26.48 48.01 -40.48
N LYS A 4 25.31 48.14 -41.09
CA LYS A 4 23.97 47.76 -40.67
C LYS A 4 23.88 46.23 -40.72
N ILE A 5 23.46 45.56 -39.63
CA ILE A 5 22.93 44.20 -39.69
C ILE A 5 21.58 44.22 -38.98
N ARG A 6 20.54 44.16 -39.80
CA ARG A 6 19.15 43.95 -39.40
C ARG A 6 18.82 42.48 -39.67
N THR A 7 17.98 41.95 -38.78
CA THR A 7 16.92 40.95 -38.97
C THR A 7 17.34 39.51 -39.30
N ASP A 8 17.10 38.60 -38.34
CA ASP A 8 16.77 37.19 -38.66
C ASP A 8 15.86 36.49 -37.62
N SER A 9 15.22 37.22 -36.68
CA SER A 9 14.27 36.61 -35.74
C SER A 9 12.81 36.65 -36.22
N SER A 10 12.45 37.53 -37.16
CA SER A 10 11.08 37.61 -37.67
C SER A 10 10.80 36.56 -38.74
N ALA A 11 11.78 36.19 -39.58
CA ALA A 11 11.60 35.21 -40.65
C ALA A 11 11.33 33.79 -40.12
N ASN A 12 12.03 33.36 -39.07
CA ASN A 12 11.78 32.06 -38.42
C ASN A 12 10.43 31.99 -37.69
N ASN A 13 9.98 33.10 -37.08
CA ASN A 13 8.66 33.16 -36.47
C ASN A 13 7.53 33.15 -37.51
N MET A 14 7.73 33.80 -38.66
CA MET A 14 6.75 33.78 -39.76
C MET A 14 6.60 32.37 -40.35
N ASN A 15 7.70 31.61 -40.53
CA ASN A 15 7.62 30.23 -41.00
C ASN A 15 6.86 29.32 -40.01
N LEU A 16 7.06 29.48 -38.69
CA LEU A 16 6.34 28.71 -37.68
C LEU A 16 4.84 29.03 -37.63
N PHE A 17 4.47 30.30 -37.86
CA PHE A 17 3.08 30.74 -37.92
C PHE A 17 2.37 30.23 -39.18
N GLU A 18 3.02 30.33 -40.34
CA GLU A 18 2.50 29.80 -41.60
C GLU A 18 2.34 28.28 -41.56
N GLU A 19 3.28 27.57 -40.93
CA GLU A 19 3.21 26.12 -40.73
C GLU A 19 2.12 25.71 -39.72
N ARG A 20 1.82 26.57 -38.75
CA ARG A 20 0.65 26.40 -37.87
C ARG A 20 -0.66 26.69 -38.59
N LEU A 21 -0.72 27.74 -39.41
CA LEU A 21 -1.91 28.09 -40.20
C LEU A 21 -2.25 27.01 -41.23
N ARG A 22 -1.26 26.47 -41.95
CA ARG A 22 -1.46 25.33 -42.86
C ARG A 22 -1.95 24.08 -42.14
N ARG A 23 -1.44 23.80 -40.93
CA ARG A 23 -1.98 22.71 -40.10
C ARG A 23 -3.43 22.95 -39.73
N TYR A 24 -3.83 24.18 -39.38
CA TYR A 24 -5.23 24.50 -39.13
C TYR A 24 -6.08 24.38 -40.41
N GLU A 25 -5.57 24.73 -41.58
CA GLU A 25 -6.27 24.56 -42.87
C GLU A 25 -6.43 23.07 -43.24
N ASP A 26 -5.41 22.24 -43.03
CA ASP A 26 -5.48 20.79 -43.26
C ASP A 26 -6.39 20.08 -42.24
N GLU A 27 -6.32 20.48 -40.97
CA GLU A 27 -7.23 20.00 -39.91
C GLU A 27 -8.67 20.44 -40.17
N THR A 28 -8.91 21.69 -40.61
CA THR A 28 -10.26 22.20 -40.94
C THR A 28 -10.80 21.61 -42.24
N GLY A 29 -9.95 21.26 -43.21
CA GLY A 29 -10.30 20.50 -44.40
C GLY A 29 -10.82 19.09 -44.08
N GLN A 30 -10.25 18.42 -43.07
CA GLN A 30 -10.77 17.15 -42.55
C GLN A 30 -12.05 17.34 -41.71
N ILE A 31 -12.15 18.44 -40.95
CA ILE A 31 -13.36 18.78 -40.16
C ILE A 31 -14.54 19.13 -41.10
N SER A 32 -14.28 19.68 -42.29
CA SER A 32 -15.31 20.02 -43.28
C SER A 32 -16.06 18.80 -43.84
N SER A 33 -15.47 17.60 -43.85
CA SER A 33 -16.12 16.38 -44.33
C SER A 33 -16.69 15.51 -43.21
N THR A 34 -16.40 15.82 -41.94
CA THR A 34 -16.95 15.07 -40.81
C THR A 34 -18.26 15.71 -40.35
N PRO A 35 -19.36 14.93 -40.20
CA PRO A 35 -20.61 15.47 -39.69
C PRO A 35 -20.42 16.10 -38.31
N ILE A 36 -20.99 17.29 -38.12
CA ILE A 36 -20.94 18.02 -36.82
C ILE A 36 -21.45 17.15 -35.67
N SER A 37 -22.44 16.28 -35.91
CA SER A 37 -22.92 15.29 -34.93
C SER A 37 -21.82 14.35 -34.45
N THR A 38 -20.99 13.84 -35.36
CA THR A 38 -19.86 12.96 -35.03
C THR A 38 -18.80 13.69 -34.20
N VAL A 39 -18.56 14.98 -34.47
CA VAL A 39 -17.65 15.80 -33.68
C VAL A 39 -18.18 16.02 -32.27
N ILE A 40 -19.47 16.33 -32.13
CA ILE A 40 -20.14 16.49 -30.82
C ILE A 40 -20.12 15.17 -30.03
N ASP A 41 -20.39 14.04 -30.68
CA ASP A 41 -20.35 12.72 -30.05
C ASP A 41 -18.95 12.39 -29.53
N ARG A 42 -17.91 12.66 -30.33
CA ARG A 42 -16.51 12.48 -29.90
C ARG A 42 -16.15 13.35 -28.70
N VAL A 43 -16.52 14.63 -28.72
CA VAL A 43 -16.26 15.56 -27.61
C VAL A 43 -17.00 15.15 -26.34
N SER A 44 -18.27 14.74 -26.46
CA SER A 44 -19.06 14.27 -25.32
C SER A 44 -18.52 12.96 -24.73
N HIS A 45 -18.06 12.04 -25.59
CA HIS A 45 -17.41 10.80 -25.18
C HIS A 45 -16.08 11.08 -24.48
N LEU A 46 -15.22 11.93 -25.04
CA LEU A 46 -13.96 12.35 -24.43
C LEU A 46 -14.18 12.99 -23.05
N ARG A 47 -15.20 13.83 -22.90
CA ARG A 47 -15.55 14.41 -21.61
C ARG A 47 -15.92 13.34 -20.59
N LYS A 48 -16.80 12.39 -20.95
CA LYS A 48 -17.18 11.27 -20.08
C LYS A 48 -15.97 10.39 -19.72
N THR A 49 -15.09 10.09 -20.67
CA THR A 49 -13.89 9.30 -20.41
C THR A 49 -12.96 10.01 -19.43
N ARG A 50 -12.73 11.30 -19.59
CA ARG A 50 -11.93 12.11 -18.65
C ARG A 50 -12.56 12.18 -17.26
N GLU A 51 -13.87 12.36 -17.17
CA GLU A 51 -14.61 12.36 -15.90
C GLU A 51 -14.49 10.99 -15.20
N ASN A 52 -14.57 9.89 -15.95
CA ASN A 52 -14.36 8.54 -15.43
C ASN A 52 -12.92 8.31 -14.96
N ASP A 53 -11.93 8.72 -15.74
CA ASP A 53 -10.51 8.54 -15.38
C ASP A 53 -10.13 9.38 -14.15
N ALA A 54 -10.65 10.60 -14.06
CA ALA A 54 -10.50 11.44 -12.86
C ALA A 54 -11.18 10.80 -11.64
N SER A 55 -12.40 10.27 -11.81
CA SER A 55 -13.13 9.59 -10.73
C SER A 55 -12.38 8.35 -10.23
N LYS A 56 -11.85 7.53 -11.15
CA LYS A 56 -11.01 6.38 -10.81
C LYS A 56 -9.75 6.78 -10.05
N ALA A 57 -9.07 7.85 -10.49
CA ALA A 57 -7.88 8.35 -9.80
C ALA A 57 -8.19 8.77 -8.36
N ILE A 58 -9.30 9.48 -8.13
CA ILE A 58 -9.74 9.89 -6.79
C ILE A 58 -10.05 8.68 -5.92
N ILE A 59 -10.79 7.69 -6.46
CA ILE A 59 -11.11 6.45 -5.73
C ILE A 59 -9.83 5.71 -5.34
N ASN A 60 -8.86 5.59 -6.26
CA ASN A 60 -7.60 4.91 -5.99
C ASN A 60 -6.79 5.62 -4.88
N ILE A 61 -6.79 6.95 -4.87
CA ILE A 61 -6.16 7.72 -3.79
C ILE A 61 -6.87 7.43 -2.46
N GLN A 62 -8.20 7.46 -2.43
CA GLN A 62 -8.97 7.19 -1.22
C GLN A 62 -8.79 5.76 -0.71
N THR A 63 -8.74 4.75 -1.58
CA THR A 63 -8.52 3.35 -1.19
C THR A 63 -7.09 3.13 -0.69
N SER A 64 -6.10 3.83 -1.24
CA SER A 64 -4.71 3.76 -0.77
C SER A 64 -4.51 4.35 0.64
N MET A 65 -5.45 5.18 1.11
CA MET A 65 -5.45 5.76 2.46
C MET A 65 -6.02 4.82 3.53
N ASN A 66 -6.61 3.68 3.15
CA ASN A 66 -6.96 2.65 4.11
C ASN A 66 -5.78 1.69 4.26
N LEU A 67 -5.29 1.53 5.49
CA LEU A 67 -4.10 0.76 5.80
C LEU A 67 -4.44 -0.40 6.74
N ASP A 68 -4.13 -1.62 6.31
CA ASP A 68 -4.05 -2.79 7.18
C ASP A 68 -2.60 -2.97 7.65
N LEU A 69 -2.36 -2.90 8.95
CA LEU A 69 -1.06 -3.07 9.59
C LEU A 69 -1.10 -4.26 10.54
N CYS A 70 -0.37 -5.32 10.21
CA CYS A 70 -0.23 -6.49 11.06
C CYS A 70 1.16 -6.54 11.70
N PHE A 71 1.21 -6.74 13.02
CA PHE A 71 2.44 -7.04 13.74
C PHE A 71 2.56 -8.54 13.95
N VAL A 72 3.64 -9.13 13.44
CA VAL A 72 3.98 -10.54 13.64
C VAL A 72 5.10 -10.61 14.67
N LEU A 73 4.83 -11.18 15.83
CA LEU A 73 5.75 -11.13 16.98
C LEU A 73 6.11 -12.54 17.45
N ASP A 74 7.40 -12.75 17.66
CA ASP A 74 7.93 -13.87 18.42
C ASP A 74 7.50 -13.77 19.89
N CYS A 75 6.73 -14.75 20.33
CA CYS A 75 6.15 -14.84 21.68
C CYS A 75 6.74 -16.00 22.48
N THR A 76 7.98 -16.42 22.17
CA THR A 76 8.69 -17.54 22.82
C THR A 76 9.37 -17.11 24.11
N GLY A 77 9.90 -18.06 24.88
CA GLY A 77 10.57 -17.79 26.14
C GLY A 77 11.83 -16.93 26.01
N SER A 78 12.58 -17.02 24.89
CA SER A 78 13.79 -16.20 24.64
C SER A 78 13.46 -14.71 24.62
N MET A 79 12.29 -14.37 24.08
CA MET A 79 11.77 -13.01 23.99
C MET A 79 11.33 -12.41 25.34
N SER A 80 11.36 -13.15 26.45
CA SER A 80 10.88 -12.69 27.76
C SER A 80 11.48 -11.37 28.25
N HIS A 81 12.76 -11.11 27.96
CA HIS A 81 13.42 -9.84 28.29
C HIS A 81 13.07 -8.69 27.34
N TYR A 82 12.60 -9.01 26.13
CA TYR A 82 12.31 -8.03 25.06
C TYR A 82 10.81 -7.76 24.89
N ILE A 83 9.94 -8.68 25.35
CA ILE A 83 8.51 -8.68 25.01
C ILE A 83 7.80 -7.40 25.46
N GLU A 84 8.14 -6.85 26.62
CA GLU A 84 7.50 -5.63 27.12
C GLU A 84 7.94 -4.41 26.31
N ALA A 85 9.22 -4.33 25.93
CA ALA A 85 9.71 -3.29 25.03
C ALA A 85 9.08 -3.43 23.64
N ALA A 86 8.97 -4.65 23.10
CA ALA A 86 8.32 -4.91 21.82
C ALA A 86 6.85 -4.45 21.83
N LYS A 87 6.09 -4.79 22.88
CA LYS A 87 4.71 -4.32 23.10
C LYS A 87 4.64 -2.80 23.13
N GLU A 88 5.52 -2.14 23.89
CA GLU A 88 5.57 -0.68 23.97
C GLU A 88 5.81 -0.04 22.59
N HIS A 89 6.77 -0.58 21.81
CA HIS A 89 7.10 -0.08 20.49
C HIS A 89 5.99 -0.32 19.46
N ILE A 90 5.33 -1.49 19.48
CA ILE A 90 4.15 -1.79 18.66
C ILE A 90 3.07 -0.73 18.91
N LEU A 91 2.77 -0.43 20.18
CA LEU A 91 1.77 0.56 20.56
C LEU A 91 2.18 1.98 20.16
N LYS A 92 3.46 2.34 20.28
CA LYS A 92 3.98 3.63 19.82
C LYS A 92 3.80 3.80 18.30
N VAL A 93 4.13 2.78 17.51
CA VAL A 93 3.97 2.83 16.04
C VAL A 93 2.50 2.95 15.67
N ALA A 94 1.64 2.09 16.23
CA ALA A 94 0.21 2.13 15.97
C ALA A 94 -0.42 3.49 16.36
N SER A 95 -0.06 4.02 17.54
CA SER A 95 -0.51 5.34 18.00
C SER A 95 0.01 6.46 17.10
N PHE A 96 1.27 6.40 16.71
CA PHE A 96 1.88 7.41 15.84
C PHE A 96 1.15 7.50 14.49
N ILE A 97 0.84 6.36 13.87
CA ILE A 97 0.11 6.34 12.60
C ILE A 97 -1.31 6.84 12.80
N ASN A 98 -2.01 6.38 13.85
CA ASN A 98 -3.40 6.74 14.14
C ASN A 98 -3.57 8.23 14.48
N SER A 99 -2.59 8.85 15.15
CA SER A 99 -2.68 10.25 15.61
C SER A 99 -2.10 11.27 14.63
N ASN A 100 -1.05 10.93 13.88
CA ASN A 100 -0.37 11.91 13.01
C ASN A 100 -0.88 11.92 11.57
N ASN A 101 -1.65 10.91 11.15
CA ASN A 101 -2.16 10.81 9.79
C ASN A 101 -3.69 10.77 9.79
N SER A 102 -4.34 11.92 9.98
CA SER A 102 -5.82 12.03 9.99
C SER A 102 -6.49 11.54 8.70
N ASN A 103 -5.75 11.52 7.58
CA ASN A 103 -6.22 11.02 6.30
C ASN A 103 -6.13 9.50 6.18
N ILE A 104 -5.30 8.83 6.98
CA ILE A 104 -5.09 7.38 6.93
C ILE A 104 -6.07 6.70 7.89
N LYS A 105 -6.89 5.78 7.36
CA LYS A 105 -7.74 4.91 8.17
C LYS A 105 -6.97 3.66 8.50
N LEU A 106 -6.47 3.59 9.73
CA LEU A 106 -5.67 2.48 10.21
C LEU A 106 -6.55 1.33 10.75
N TRP A 107 -6.27 0.13 10.27
CA TRP A 107 -6.73 -1.14 10.82
C TRP A 107 -5.51 -1.90 11.32
N VAL A 108 -5.46 -2.19 12.62
CA VAL A 108 -4.34 -2.89 13.26
C VAL A 108 -4.73 -4.31 13.61
N GLY A 109 -3.83 -5.24 13.31
CA GLY A 109 -3.93 -6.65 13.66
C GLY A 109 -2.64 -7.15 14.31
N PHE A 110 -2.71 -8.30 14.95
CA PHE A 110 -1.56 -8.93 15.60
C PHE A 110 -1.56 -10.44 15.41
N CYS A 111 -0.39 -11.00 15.15
CA CYS A 111 -0.14 -12.43 15.09
C CYS A 111 1.10 -12.75 15.93
N GLY A 112 0.90 -13.39 17.07
CA GLY A 112 1.97 -13.98 17.86
C GLY A 112 2.27 -15.39 17.38
N TYR A 113 3.53 -15.74 17.22
CA TYR A 113 3.96 -17.12 16.96
C TYR A 113 4.95 -17.60 18.03
N ARG A 114 4.96 -18.91 18.22
CA ARG A 114 5.92 -19.65 19.03
C ARG A 114 6.33 -20.91 18.27
N ASP A 115 7.17 -21.73 18.86
CA ASP A 115 7.61 -22.99 18.30
C ASP A 115 6.49 -24.03 18.05
N HIS A 116 6.77 -24.99 17.17
CA HIS A 116 5.91 -26.13 16.83
C HIS A 116 5.53 -26.97 18.06
N TYR A 117 6.41 -27.04 19.06
CA TYR A 117 6.16 -27.79 20.29
C TYR A 117 5.11 -27.15 21.21
N ASN A 118 4.70 -25.91 20.94
CA ASN A 118 3.70 -25.21 21.76
C ASN A 118 2.25 -25.54 21.39
N HIS A 119 2.00 -26.47 20.45
CA HIS A 119 0.70 -27.04 20.15
C HIS A 119 -0.42 -25.99 19.99
N GLY A 120 -1.44 -26.01 20.86
CA GLY A 120 -2.59 -25.09 20.80
C GLY A 120 -2.24 -23.64 21.10
N ASP A 121 -1.08 -23.39 21.72
CA ASP A 121 -0.56 -22.06 22.02
C ASP A 121 0.47 -21.59 20.98
N ARG A 122 0.71 -22.37 19.91
CA ARG A 122 1.68 -22.04 18.85
C ARG A 122 1.39 -20.72 18.15
N LEU A 123 0.12 -20.41 17.90
CA LEU A 123 -0.32 -19.21 17.19
C LEU A 123 -1.34 -18.42 18.03
N GLN A 124 -1.19 -17.11 18.04
CA GLN A 124 -2.08 -16.19 18.73
C GLN A 124 -2.53 -15.08 17.77
N ILE A 125 -3.79 -15.12 17.35
CA ILE A 125 -4.32 -14.17 16.37
C ILE A 125 -5.25 -13.15 17.04
N PHE A 126 -5.05 -11.89 16.68
CA PHE A 126 -5.98 -10.80 16.89
C PHE A 126 -6.26 -10.16 15.53
N ASP A 127 -7.48 -10.38 15.04
CA ASP A 127 -7.90 -9.89 13.73
C ASP A 127 -8.01 -8.36 13.70
N PHE A 128 -8.06 -7.80 12.50
CA PHE A 128 -8.00 -6.37 12.26
C PHE A 128 -9.09 -5.58 12.98
N THR A 129 -8.67 -4.51 13.66
CA THR A 129 -9.57 -3.53 14.27
C THR A 129 -9.16 -2.11 13.95
N ASN A 130 -10.13 -1.22 13.77
CA ASN A 130 -9.91 0.22 13.68
C ASN A 130 -9.94 0.92 15.06
N SER A 131 -10.05 0.16 16.16
CA SER A 131 -10.07 0.71 17.51
C SER A 131 -8.69 0.53 18.17
N PHE A 132 -7.92 1.62 18.22
CA PHE A 132 -6.62 1.63 18.88
C PHE A 132 -6.71 1.15 20.34
N GLU A 133 -7.78 1.48 21.07
CA GLU A 133 -7.90 1.07 22.47
C GLU A 133 -8.18 -0.43 22.65
N LYS A 134 -8.96 -1.04 21.76
CA LYS A 134 -9.14 -2.51 21.77
C LYS A 134 -7.81 -3.21 21.51
N PHE A 135 -7.08 -2.74 20.51
CA PHE A 135 -5.76 -3.26 20.18
C PHE A 135 -4.78 -3.09 21.34
N LYS A 136 -4.72 -1.90 21.94
CA LYS A 136 -3.89 -1.61 23.12
C LYS A 136 -4.20 -2.53 24.28
N MET A 137 -5.47 -2.69 24.63
CA MET A 137 -5.89 -3.61 25.69
C MET A 137 -5.51 -5.05 25.39
N TYR A 138 -5.60 -5.49 24.13
CA TYR A 138 -5.20 -6.83 23.74
C TYR A 138 -3.69 -7.02 23.90
N ILE A 139 -2.88 -6.14 23.29
CA ILE A 139 -1.42 -6.21 23.36
C ILE A 139 -0.94 -6.20 24.82
N THR A 140 -1.41 -5.25 25.63
CA THR A 140 -0.98 -5.14 27.03
C THR A 140 -1.31 -6.38 27.86
N ASN A 141 -2.50 -6.97 27.68
CA ASN A 141 -3.04 -7.96 28.62
C ASN A 141 -2.95 -9.42 28.14
N LYS A 142 -2.80 -9.66 26.83
CA LYS A 142 -2.89 -11.01 26.24
C LYS A 142 -1.59 -11.51 25.66
N VAL A 143 -0.65 -10.62 25.33
CA VAL A 143 0.62 -11.00 24.71
C VAL A 143 1.65 -11.27 25.79
N THR A 144 2.15 -12.51 25.82
CA THR A 144 3.17 -12.98 26.74
C THR A 144 4.17 -13.89 26.03
N ALA A 145 5.43 -13.75 26.44
CA ALA A 145 6.55 -14.61 26.06
C ALA A 145 6.50 -15.90 26.89
N ILE A 146 6.14 -17.02 26.27
CA ILE A 146 6.08 -18.34 26.91
C ILE A 146 6.46 -19.42 25.90
N GLY A 147 6.82 -20.60 26.40
CA GLY A 147 7.09 -21.74 25.53
C GLY A 147 8.47 -21.64 24.87
N GLY A 148 8.56 -22.16 23.64
CA GLY A 148 9.81 -22.49 22.97
C GLY A 148 10.19 -23.97 23.14
N GLY A 149 11.35 -24.34 22.59
CA GLY A 149 11.91 -25.68 22.68
C GLY A 149 13.37 -25.66 22.29
N ASP A 150 13.63 -25.68 20.99
CA ASP A 150 14.94 -25.44 20.42
C ASP A 150 15.14 -23.97 20.03
N ILE A 151 16.28 -23.65 19.41
CA ILE A 151 16.65 -22.25 19.09
C ILE A 151 15.88 -21.71 17.87
N PRO A 152 15.69 -22.47 16.77
CA PRO A 152 14.84 -22.01 15.69
C PRO A 152 13.37 -21.97 16.10
N GLU A 153 12.63 -21.03 15.52
CA GLU A 153 11.22 -20.80 15.85
C GLU A 153 10.32 -20.93 14.61
N ASP A 154 9.02 -21.11 14.81
CA ASP A 154 8.04 -21.23 13.71
C ASP A 154 7.64 -19.87 13.10
N VAL A 155 8.66 -19.14 12.64
CA VAL A 155 8.49 -17.85 11.95
C VAL A 155 7.59 -17.99 10.72
N LEU A 156 7.77 -19.07 9.95
CA LEU A 156 7.01 -19.30 8.71
C LEU A 156 5.54 -19.60 9.00
N GLY A 157 5.23 -20.37 10.05
CA GLY A 157 3.85 -20.57 10.46
C GLY A 157 3.19 -19.29 10.96
N GLY A 158 3.91 -18.45 11.71
CA GLY A 158 3.44 -17.12 12.11
C GLY A 158 3.11 -16.22 10.91
N LEU A 159 4.02 -16.13 9.94
CA LEU A 159 3.79 -15.36 8.71
C LEU A 159 2.66 -15.94 7.86
N ASN A 160 2.59 -17.27 7.73
CA ASN A 160 1.52 -17.93 6.99
C ASN A 160 0.16 -17.63 7.64
N ALA A 161 0.03 -17.79 8.96
CA ALA A 161 -1.19 -17.47 9.69
C ALA A 161 -1.60 -16.00 9.53
N ALA A 162 -0.63 -15.08 9.61
CA ALA A 162 -0.90 -13.67 9.36
C ALA A 162 -1.43 -13.40 7.94
N ILE A 163 -1.02 -14.17 6.94
CA ILE A 163 -1.46 -14.03 5.55
C ILE A 163 -2.80 -14.73 5.30
N THR A 164 -3.00 -15.94 5.82
CA THR A 164 -4.11 -16.82 5.45
C THR A 164 -5.29 -16.80 6.41
N GLU A 165 -5.07 -16.47 7.69
CA GLU A 165 -6.11 -16.54 8.73
C GLU A 165 -6.66 -15.17 9.14
N MET A 166 -5.96 -14.07 8.81
CA MET A 166 -6.41 -12.71 9.11
C MET A 166 -7.25 -12.10 7.98
N THR A 167 -8.19 -11.23 8.34
CA THR A 167 -9.18 -10.67 7.40
C THR A 167 -8.66 -9.39 6.72
N TRP A 168 -7.69 -9.52 5.83
CA TRP A 168 -7.17 -8.40 5.05
C TRP A 168 -8.24 -7.82 4.11
N SER A 169 -8.55 -6.53 4.25
CA SER A 169 -9.66 -5.89 3.55
C SER A 169 -9.26 -4.67 2.73
N ASN A 170 -8.12 -4.04 3.04
CA ASN A 170 -7.69 -2.80 2.43
C ASN A 170 -6.59 -3.00 1.37
N ALA A 171 -6.38 -1.96 0.54
CA ALA A 171 -5.44 -1.99 -0.57
C ALA A 171 -3.98 -1.96 -0.09
N THR A 172 -3.69 -1.12 0.91
CA THR A 172 -2.36 -1.02 1.50
C THR A 172 -2.26 -2.00 2.67
N ARG A 173 -1.36 -2.98 2.56
CA ARG A 173 -1.17 -4.06 3.53
C ARG A 173 0.29 -4.13 3.95
N ILE A 174 0.55 -4.06 5.25
CA ILE A 174 1.92 -4.06 5.79
C ILE A 174 2.01 -5.10 6.91
N ILE A 175 3.05 -5.93 6.84
CA ILE A 175 3.45 -6.81 7.94
C ILE A 175 4.76 -6.26 8.52
N ILE A 176 4.81 -6.12 9.85
CA ILE A 176 6.04 -5.85 10.59
C ILE A 176 6.35 -7.09 11.42
N HIS A 177 7.40 -7.81 11.04
CA HIS A 177 7.88 -8.99 11.75
C HIS A 177 8.95 -8.61 12.79
N ILE A 178 8.83 -9.15 13.99
CA ILE A 178 9.71 -8.90 15.14
C ILE A 178 10.03 -10.25 15.79
N GLY A 179 11.31 -10.60 15.88
CA GLY A 179 11.78 -11.82 16.56
C GLY A 179 13.29 -11.82 16.79
N ASP A 180 13.77 -12.72 17.64
CA ASP A 180 15.19 -12.85 18.02
C ASP A 180 15.85 -14.16 17.55
N ALA A 181 15.07 -15.10 17.02
CA ALA A 181 15.51 -16.39 16.54
C ALA A 181 15.35 -16.59 15.01
N PRO A 182 16.16 -17.45 14.38
CA PRO A 182 15.98 -17.83 12.97
C PRO A 182 14.74 -18.72 12.79
N PRO A 183 14.18 -18.79 11.57
CA PRO A 183 13.13 -19.76 11.25
C PRO A 183 13.67 -21.20 11.35
N HIS A 184 12.80 -22.15 11.69
CA HIS A 184 13.05 -23.56 11.39
C HIS A 184 13.43 -23.74 9.92
N GLU A 185 14.45 -24.58 9.67
CA GLU A 185 14.78 -25.00 8.32
C GLU A 185 13.54 -25.65 7.70
N GLN A 186 13.22 -25.32 6.45
CA GLN A 186 12.11 -25.94 5.75
C GLN A 186 12.27 -27.46 5.81
N GLN A 187 11.44 -28.15 6.59
CA GLN A 187 11.04 -29.47 6.13
C GLN A 187 10.30 -29.21 4.81
N PRO A 188 10.79 -29.72 3.67
CA PRO A 188 10.08 -29.55 2.41
C PRO A 188 8.66 -30.05 2.63
N CYS A 189 7.70 -29.20 2.28
CA CYS A 189 6.27 -29.46 2.28
C CYS A 189 6.04 -30.94 1.95
N GLN A 190 5.80 -31.78 2.98
CA GLN A 190 5.35 -33.14 2.73
C GLN A 190 3.88 -32.96 2.38
N ASP A 191 3.61 -33.12 1.09
CA ASP A 191 2.28 -33.19 0.51
C ASP A 191 1.40 -34.03 1.44
N TYR A 192 0.35 -33.41 1.98
CA TYR A 192 -0.74 -34.17 2.58
C TYR A 192 -1.60 -34.68 1.41
N ASP A 193 -1.55 -36.00 1.22
CA ASP A 193 -2.38 -36.78 0.28
C ASP A 193 -3.90 -36.48 0.39
#